data_AF-A0A1I3UCC2-F1
#
_entry.id   AF-A0A1I3UCC2-F1
#
_cell.length_a   1.000
_cell.length_b   1.000
_cell.length_c   1.000
_cell.angle_alpha   90.00
_cell.angle_beta   90.00
_cell.angle_gamma   90.00
#
_symmetry.space_group_name_H-M   'P 1'
#
loop_
_entity.id
_entity.type
_entity.pdbx_description
1 polymer ?
#
loop_
_entity_poly.entity_id
_entity_poly.type
_entity_poly.pdbx_seq_one_letter_code
_entity_poly.pdbx_strand_id
1 'polypeptide(L)'
;MKRTLFLGACCVAAVAASSQANAAPQYRFVITGSQTIKFVLAASPTPPVVDPGNYFVLPGVTGTIDNLAATFDLGFGSPSYFFNFGLINNTVGYGFVSTGTTLFTGTESAPTFKLGTFTLTPDTPGPNYSLSITAVPEPASWAMLLAGFGALGMRIRRRRDMTVRVRFSG
;
A
#
# COMPACT_ATOMS: atom_id res chain seq x y z
N MET A 1 -34.19 5.46 49.62
CA MET A 1 -34.17 6.30 48.40
C MET A 1 -32.97 5.89 47.55
N LYS A 2 -33.23 5.46 46.30
CA LYS A 2 -32.27 4.85 45.36
C LYS A 2 -31.45 5.96 44.67
N ARG A 3 -30.12 5.86 44.66
CA ARG A 3 -29.23 6.71 43.85
C ARG A 3 -28.11 5.87 43.25
N THR A 4 -28.39 5.25 42.12
CA THR A 4 -27.39 4.71 41.20
C THR A 4 -28.05 4.67 39.84
N LEU A 5 -27.67 5.56 38.92
CA LEU A 5 -27.51 5.21 37.49
C LEU A 5 -27.06 6.42 36.64
N PHE A 6 -26.33 6.04 35.58
CA PHE A 6 -26.01 6.77 34.35
C PHE A 6 -24.70 7.54 34.25
N LEU A 7 -23.62 6.79 34.00
CA LEU A 7 -22.42 7.28 33.31
C LEU A 7 -21.96 6.34 32.16
N GLY A 8 -22.84 5.44 31.68
CA GLY A 8 -22.46 4.32 30.82
C GLY A 8 -22.82 4.40 29.33
N ALA A 9 -23.17 5.57 28.78
CA ALA A 9 -23.78 5.65 27.44
C ALA A 9 -22.96 6.34 26.34
N CYS A 10 -21.78 6.91 26.60
CA CYS A 10 -21.05 7.66 25.57
C CYS A 10 -20.14 6.79 24.67
N CYS A 11 -19.76 5.58 25.06
CA CYS A 11 -18.82 4.77 24.26
C CYS A 11 -19.47 3.97 23.12
N VAL A 12 -20.80 3.81 23.09
CA VAL A 12 -21.48 3.00 22.05
C VAL A 12 -21.81 3.83 20.81
N ALA A 13 -22.04 5.15 20.95
CA ALA A 13 -22.36 6.02 19.82
C ALA A 13 -21.14 6.43 18.96
N ALA A 14 -19.92 6.30 19.48
CA ALA A 14 -18.70 6.70 18.76
C ALA A 14 -18.24 5.70 17.68
N VAL A 15 -18.77 4.48 17.66
CA VAL A 15 -18.37 3.44 16.67
C VAL A 15 -19.11 3.59 15.34
N ALA A 16 -20.23 4.33 15.31
CA ALA A 16 -21.06 4.47 14.09
C ALA A 16 -20.65 5.64 13.18
N ALA A 17 -19.65 6.45 13.56
CA ALA A 17 -19.27 7.66 12.82
C ALA A 17 -17.78 7.72 12.43
N SER A 18 -17.02 6.64 12.56
CA SER A 18 -15.75 6.55 11.84
C SER A 18 -16.06 6.19 10.39
N SER A 19 -16.29 7.18 9.53
CA SER A 19 -16.01 6.97 8.10
C SER A 19 -14.57 6.50 8.04
N GLN A 20 -14.35 5.22 7.72
CA GLN A 20 -12.99 4.74 7.45
C GLN A 20 -12.43 5.70 6.41
N ALA A 21 -11.43 6.49 6.78
CA ALA A 21 -10.62 7.17 5.81
C ALA A 21 -10.02 6.06 4.95
N ASN A 22 -10.63 5.79 3.80
CA ASN A 22 -10.20 4.74 2.90
C ASN A 22 -8.90 5.27 2.27
N ALA A 23 -7.78 5.03 2.93
CA ALA A 23 -6.48 5.35 2.37
C ALA A 23 -6.38 4.61 1.03
N ALA A 24 -6.03 5.32 -0.04
CA ALA A 24 -5.89 4.69 -1.35
C ALA A 24 -4.93 3.48 -1.22
N PRO A 25 -5.27 2.31 -1.79
CA PRO A 25 -4.43 1.13 -1.70
C PRO A 25 -3.00 1.47 -2.13
N GLN A 26 -2.01 0.97 -1.40
CA GLN A 26 -0.60 1.22 -1.69
C GLN A 26 0.08 -0.03 -2.19
N TYR A 27 0.93 0.10 -3.19
CA TYR A 27 1.74 -0.99 -3.74
C TYR A 27 3.22 -0.71 -3.50
N ARG A 28 3.94 -1.77 -3.15
CA ARG A 28 5.39 -1.76 -3.01
C ARG A 28 6.02 -2.26 -4.29
N PHE A 29 6.98 -1.47 -4.78
CA PHE A 29 7.76 -1.73 -5.96
C PHE A 29 9.18 -2.08 -5.53
N VAL A 30 9.71 -3.19 -6.06
CA VAL A 30 11.08 -3.62 -5.84
C VAL A 30 11.69 -3.95 -7.20
N ILE A 31 12.68 -3.17 -7.61
CA ILE A 31 13.47 -3.41 -8.82
C ILE A 31 14.79 -4.04 -8.38
N THR A 32 15.20 -5.13 -9.00
CA THR A 32 16.47 -5.81 -8.77
C THR A 32 17.22 -6.01 -10.09
N GLY A 33 18.55 -6.00 -10.03
CA GLY A 33 19.43 -6.10 -11.20
C GLY A 33 20.83 -5.63 -10.80
N SER A 34 21.39 -4.68 -11.54
CA SER A 34 22.65 -4.00 -11.16
C SER A 34 22.52 -3.08 -9.95
N GLN A 35 21.32 -2.58 -9.67
CA GLN A 35 20.97 -1.84 -8.45
C GLN A 35 19.61 -2.32 -7.92
N THR A 36 19.41 -2.21 -6.61
CA THR A 36 18.14 -2.52 -5.95
C THR A 36 17.38 -1.24 -5.62
N ILE A 37 16.27 -0.99 -6.31
CA ILE A 37 15.41 0.17 -6.06
C ILE A 37 14.14 -0.28 -5.31
N LYS A 38 13.77 0.43 -4.25
CA LYS A 38 12.54 0.17 -3.48
C LYS A 38 11.76 1.46 -3.25
N PHE A 39 10.46 1.43 -3.52
CA PHE A 39 9.55 2.55 -3.26
C PHE A 39 8.12 2.06 -3.11
N VAL A 40 7.23 2.96 -2.68
CA VAL A 40 5.80 2.70 -2.51
C VAL A 40 5.04 3.78 -3.25
N LEU A 41 4.02 3.37 -4.03
CA LEU A 41 3.09 4.30 -4.69
C LEU A 41 1.65 3.91 -4.34
N ALA A 42 0.73 4.85 -4.54
CA ALA A 42 -0.68 4.50 -4.63
C ALA A 42 -0.91 3.53 -5.80
N ALA A 43 -1.84 2.59 -5.65
CA ALA A 43 -2.20 1.61 -6.67
C ALA A 43 -2.74 2.27 -7.94
N SER A 44 -3.48 3.37 -7.77
CA SER A 44 -4.04 4.18 -8.85
C SER A 44 -3.73 5.66 -8.58
N PRO A 45 -2.50 6.13 -8.89
CA PRO A 45 -2.11 7.52 -8.66
C PRO A 45 -2.84 8.46 -9.62
N THR A 46 -2.87 9.76 -9.28
CA THR A 46 -3.23 10.83 -10.23
C THR A 46 -1.94 11.49 -10.70
N PRO A 47 -1.44 11.18 -11.91
CA PRO A 47 -0.14 11.68 -12.34
C PRO A 47 -0.19 13.18 -12.63
N PRO A 48 0.81 13.97 -12.16
CA PRO A 48 0.86 15.41 -12.41
C PRO A 48 1.32 15.74 -13.83
N VAL A 49 2.00 14.81 -14.52
CA VAL A 49 2.48 14.98 -15.89
C VAL A 49 1.95 13.82 -16.71
N VAL A 50 1.19 14.13 -17.76
CA VAL A 50 0.51 13.16 -18.62
C VAL A 50 0.64 13.61 -20.07
N ASP A 51 1.06 12.71 -20.93
CA ASP A 51 0.96 12.84 -22.39
C ASP A 51 0.05 11.72 -22.90
N PRO A 52 -1.25 12.01 -23.14
CA PRO A 52 -2.26 11.00 -23.47
C PRO A 52 -1.86 10.11 -24.64
N GLY A 53 -1.96 8.79 -24.46
CA GLY A 53 -1.57 7.78 -25.45
C GLY A 53 -0.08 7.46 -25.48
N ASN A 54 0.76 8.24 -24.81
CA ASN A 54 2.21 8.04 -24.78
C ASN A 54 2.71 7.62 -23.39
N TYR A 55 2.63 8.50 -22.39
CA TYR A 55 3.19 8.22 -21.06
C TYR A 55 2.60 9.11 -19.96
N PHE A 56 2.90 8.76 -18.72
CA PHE A 56 2.80 9.67 -17.57
C PHE A 56 4.08 9.63 -16.73
N VAL A 57 4.29 10.68 -15.94
CA VAL A 57 5.44 10.79 -15.03
C VAL A 57 4.97 11.08 -13.61
N LEU A 58 5.61 10.41 -12.65
CA LEU A 58 5.52 10.68 -11.23
C LEU A 58 6.86 11.27 -10.78
N PRO A 59 6.96 12.61 -10.67
CA PRO A 59 8.19 13.26 -10.24
C PRO A 59 8.38 13.17 -8.73
N GLY A 60 9.63 13.24 -8.27
CA GLY A 60 9.97 13.40 -6.85
C GLY A 60 9.57 12.20 -5.98
N VAL A 61 9.52 11.00 -6.55
CA VAL A 61 9.22 9.78 -5.79
C VAL A 61 10.37 9.48 -4.85
N THR A 62 10.06 9.29 -3.57
CA THR A 62 11.03 8.93 -2.55
C THR A 62 11.12 7.42 -2.38
N GLY A 63 12.34 6.91 -2.22
CA GLY A 63 12.59 5.49 -1.99
C GLY A 63 14.03 5.24 -1.57
N THR A 64 14.52 4.04 -1.88
CA THR A 64 15.92 3.68 -1.67
C THR A 64 16.53 3.10 -2.93
N ILE A 65 17.80 3.40 -3.20
CA ILE A 65 18.63 2.74 -4.21
C ILE A 65 19.82 2.14 -3.46
N ASP A 66 19.97 0.81 -3.53
CA ASP A 66 20.97 0.04 -2.78
C ASP A 66 20.97 0.35 -1.26
N ASN A 67 19.76 0.53 -0.73
CA ASN A 67 19.47 0.93 0.66
C ASN A 67 19.91 2.35 1.05
N LEU A 68 20.41 3.17 0.13
CA LEU A 68 20.60 4.59 0.36
C LEU A 68 19.31 5.35 0.01
N ALA A 69 18.92 6.30 0.85
CA ALA A 69 17.76 7.15 0.59
C ALA A 69 17.94 7.93 -0.72
N ALA A 70 16.92 7.92 -1.57
CA ALA A 70 16.97 8.54 -2.88
C ALA A 70 15.62 9.18 -3.24
N THR A 71 15.69 10.20 -4.08
CA THR A 71 14.54 10.78 -4.78
C THR A 71 14.79 10.64 -6.28
N PHE A 72 13.74 10.29 -7.03
CA PHE A 72 13.82 10.06 -8.46
C PHE A 72 12.45 10.27 -9.13
N ASP A 73 12.47 10.49 -10.44
CA ASP A 73 11.27 10.56 -11.26
C ASP A 73 11.01 9.20 -11.91
N LEU A 74 9.74 8.82 -11.98
CA LEU A 74 9.31 7.57 -12.60
C LEU A 74 8.46 7.86 -13.84
N GLY A 75 8.89 7.39 -14.99
CA GLY A 75 8.12 7.41 -16.23
C GLY A 75 7.44 6.07 -16.48
N PHE A 76 6.18 6.10 -16.90
CA PHE A 76 5.42 4.91 -17.29
C PHE A 76 4.81 5.14 -18.67
N GLY A 77 5.21 4.31 -19.64
CA GLY A 77 4.80 4.46 -21.03
C GLY A 77 3.78 3.42 -21.48
N SER A 78 2.94 3.84 -22.41
CA SER A 78 2.01 2.98 -23.14
C SER A 78 2.76 2.01 -24.07
N PRO A 79 2.08 0.98 -24.61
CA PRO A 79 2.69 0.10 -25.63
C PRO A 79 3.14 0.84 -26.91
N SER A 80 2.54 2.01 -27.19
CA SER A 80 2.83 2.78 -28.41
C SER A 80 4.00 3.74 -28.25
N TYR A 81 4.52 3.88 -27.03
CA TYR A 81 5.65 4.74 -26.73
C TYR A 81 6.97 3.97 -26.71
N PHE A 82 8.09 4.68 -26.88
CA PHE A 82 9.40 4.06 -27.08
C PHE A 82 9.97 3.38 -25.81
N PHE A 83 9.40 3.64 -24.62
CA PHE A 83 9.70 2.92 -23.39
C PHE A 83 8.40 2.62 -22.62
N ASN A 84 8.44 1.63 -21.73
CA ASN A 84 7.32 1.26 -20.84
C ASN A 84 7.57 1.65 -19.38
N PHE A 85 8.83 1.69 -18.95
CA PHE A 85 9.22 2.19 -17.63
C PHE A 85 10.53 2.94 -17.70
N GLY A 86 10.65 4.02 -16.93
CA GLY A 86 11.89 4.79 -16.79
C GLY A 86 12.13 5.24 -15.35
N LEU A 87 13.38 5.17 -14.91
CA LEU A 87 13.90 5.80 -13.70
C LEU A 87 14.84 6.91 -14.14
N ILE A 88 14.48 8.16 -13.81
CA ILE A 88 15.08 9.37 -14.37
C ILE A 88 15.32 10.38 -13.23
N ASN A 89 16.19 11.36 -13.43
CA ASN A 89 16.43 12.48 -12.50
C ASN A 89 16.70 12.03 -11.05
N ASN A 90 17.39 10.91 -10.88
CA ASN A 90 17.67 10.32 -9.57
C ASN A 90 18.87 10.99 -8.89
N THR A 91 18.81 11.15 -7.57
CA THR A 91 19.91 11.76 -6.79
C THR A 91 21.08 10.79 -6.52
N VAL A 92 20.85 9.47 -6.64
CA VAL A 92 21.80 8.39 -6.31
C VAL A 92 21.66 7.25 -7.31
N GLY A 93 22.76 6.64 -7.76
CA GLY A 93 22.75 5.52 -8.70
C GLY A 93 22.60 5.98 -10.15
N TYR A 94 22.22 5.06 -11.04
CA TYR A 94 22.07 5.37 -12.47
C TYR A 94 20.60 5.31 -12.89
N GLY A 95 20.21 6.23 -13.77
CA GLY A 95 18.93 6.21 -14.46
C GLY A 95 18.94 5.20 -15.60
N PHE A 96 17.76 4.75 -16.00
CA PHE A 96 17.57 3.88 -17.15
C PHE A 96 16.14 4.00 -17.66
N VAL A 97 15.94 3.73 -18.94
CA VAL A 97 14.61 3.44 -19.48
C VAL A 97 14.58 2.01 -20.00
N SER A 98 13.39 1.43 -20.07
CA SER A 98 13.21 0.04 -20.41
C SER A 98 11.99 -0.17 -21.28
N THR A 99 12.12 -1.16 -22.17
CA THR A 99 11.04 -1.67 -22.98
C THR A 99 10.49 -2.95 -22.35
N GLY A 100 9.24 -3.30 -22.67
CA GLY A 100 8.62 -4.52 -22.19
C GLY A 100 7.11 -4.42 -22.15
N THR A 101 6.52 -4.95 -21.07
CA THR A 101 5.07 -4.94 -20.89
C THR A 101 4.61 -3.67 -20.17
N THR A 102 3.44 -3.16 -20.56
CA THR A 102 2.82 -2.03 -19.85
C THR A 102 2.46 -2.41 -18.43
N LEU A 103 2.98 -1.65 -17.47
CA LEU A 103 2.86 -1.90 -16.03
C LEU A 103 1.54 -1.44 -15.41
N PHE A 104 0.65 -0.85 -16.20
CA PHE A 104 -0.64 -0.33 -15.75
C PHE A 104 -1.78 -0.70 -16.71
N THR A 105 -3.01 -0.54 -16.22
CA THR A 105 -4.27 -0.51 -16.98
C THR A 105 -4.92 0.87 -16.84
N GLY A 106 -5.97 1.14 -17.62
CA GLY A 106 -6.60 2.45 -17.66
C GLY A 106 -5.87 3.41 -18.62
N THR A 107 -6.11 4.71 -18.45
CA THR A 107 -5.46 5.77 -19.23
C THR A 107 -4.25 6.32 -18.49
N GLU A 108 -3.36 7.04 -19.18
CA GLU A 108 -2.21 7.70 -18.56
C GLU A 108 -2.63 8.76 -17.52
N SER A 109 -3.85 9.29 -17.60
CA SER A 109 -4.41 10.24 -16.63
C SER A 109 -5.04 9.58 -15.40
N ALA A 110 -5.41 8.30 -15.49
CA ALA A 110 -6.03 7.53 -14.41
C ALA A 110 -5.53 6.08 -14.42
N PRO A 111 -4.20 5.86 -14.26
CA PRO A 111 -3.62 4.54 -14.37
C PRO A 111 -3.93 3.70 -13.14
N THR A 112 -3.95 2.38 -13.30
CA THR A 112 -3.93 1.43 -12.18
C THR A 112 -2.81 0.42 -12.40
N PHE A 113 -1.88 0.34 -11.47
CA PHE A 113 -0.72 -0.54 -11.60
C PHE A 113 -1.12 -2.02 -11.56
N LYS A 114 -0.46 -2.83 -12.39
CA LYS A 114 -0.61 -4.29 -12.39
C LYS A 114 0.28 -4.90 -11.31
N LEU A 115 -0.28 -5.83 -10.55
CA LEU A 115 0.52 -6.66 -9.62
C LEU A 115 1.26 -7.75 -10.40
N GLY A 116 2.41 -8.18 -9.88
CA GLY A 116 3.18 -9.27 -10.45
C GLY A 116 4.67 -8.98 -10.54
N THR A 117 5.36 -9.78 -11.36
CA THR A 117 6.78 -9.62 -11.66
C THR A 117 6.95 -9.36 -13.15
N PHE A 118 7.74 -8.35 -13.49
CA PHE A 118 7.93 -7.84 -14.84
C PHE A 118 9.42 -7.78 -15.14
N THR A 119 9.81 -8.21 -16.33
CA THR A 119 11.17 -8.00 -16.84
C THR A 119 11.25 -6.61 -17.44
N LEU A 120 12.22 -5.82 -16.98
CA LEU A 120 12.56 -4.52 -17.56
C LEU A 120 13.83 -4.70 -18.40
N THR A 121 13.71 -4.57 -19.71
CA THR A 121 14.83 -4.70 -20.65
C THR A 121 15.36 -3.30 -20.97
N PRO A 122 16.55 -2.90 -20.49
CA PRO A 122 17.10 -1.59 -20.76
C PRO A 122 17.31 -1.34 -22.25
N ASP A 123 17.12 -0.09 -22.69
CA ASP A 123 17.35 0.34 -24.08
C ASP A 123 18.83 0.54 -24.42
N THR A 124 19.68 0.72 -23.40
CA THR A 124 21.15 0.71 -23.52
C THR A 124 21.73 -0.67 -23.14
N PRO A 125 22.92 -1.05 -23.66
CA PRO A 125 23.58 -2.30 -23.28
C PRO A 125 23.75 -2.39 -21.75
N GLY A 126 23.08 -3.35 -21.12
CA GLY A 126 23.09 -3.55 -19.66
C GLY A 126 22.32 -4.80 -19.23
N PRO A 127 22.51 -5.27 -17.98
CA PRO A 127 21.77 -6.41 -17.47
C PRO A 127 20.28 -6.06 -17.31
N ASN A 128 19.42 -7.03 -17.59
CA ASN A 128 17.98 -6.88 -17.37
C ASN A 128 17.69 -6.64 -15.88
N TYR A 129 16.71 -5.79 -15.61
CA TYR A 129 16.15 -5.66 -14.27
C TYR A 129 14.87 -6.49 -14.14
N SER A 130 14.55 -6.90 -12.92
CA SER A 130 13.27 -7.50 -12.54
C SER A 130 12.53 -6.54 -11.63
N LEU A 131 11.29 -6.18 -11.98
CA LEU A 131 10.40 -5.37 -11.17
C LEU A 131 9.32 -6.25 -10.55
N SER A 132 9.20 -6.23 -9.23
CA SER A 132 8.09 -6.84 -8.50
C SER A 132 7.18 -5.77 -7.92
N ILE A 133 5.88 -5.89 -8.20
CA ILE A 133 4.82 -5.01 -7.67
C ILE A 133 3.90 -5.85 -6.79
N THR A 134 3.83 -5.50 -5.51
CA THR A 134 3.07 -6.23 -4.49
C THR A 134 2.16 -5.31 -3.70
N ALA A 135 0.95 -5.79 -3.36
CA ALA A 135 0.05 -5.05 -2.50
C ALA A 135 0.65 -4.88 -1.10
N VAL A 136 0.64 -3.66 -0.57
CA VAL A 136 0.93 -3.40 0.85
C VAL A 136 -0.37 -3.63 1.62
N PRO A 137 -0.41 -4.59 2.57
CA PRO A 137 -1.60 -4.81 3.38
C PRO A 137 -1.97 -3.53 4.13
N GLU A 138 -3.24 -3.14 4.06
CA GLU A 138 -3.69 -1.89 4.67
C GLU A 138 -3.50 -1.92 6.20
N PRO A 139 -2.94 -0.87 6.82
CA PRO A 139 -2.76 -0.79 8.27
C PRO A 139 -4.07 -0.96 9.05
N ALA A 140 -5.20 -0.51 8.48
CA ALA A 140 -6.52 -0.67 9.06
C ALA A 140 -6.95 -2.14 9.18
N SER A 141 -6.49 -3.01 8.28
CA SER A 141 -6.79 -4.45 8.36
C SER A 141 -6.19 -5.08 9.62
N TRP A 142 -4.99 -4.65 10.00
CA TRP A 142 -4.35 -5.08 11.26
C TRP A 142 -5.10 -4.54 12.48
N ALA A 143 -5.49 -3.26 12.45
CA ALA A 143 -6.26 -2.66 13.53
C ALA A 143 -7.63 -3.33 13.71
N MET A 144 -8.34 -3.65 12.62
CA MET A 144 -9.62 -4.37 12.66
C MET A 144 -9.48 -5.80 13.15
N LEU A 145 -8.41 -6.51 12.74
CA LEU A 145 -8.10 -7.86 13.23
C LEU A 145 -7.81 -7.85 14.74
N LEU A 146 -6.96 -6.92 15.20
CA LEU A 146 -6.67 -6.75 16.62
C LEU A 146 -7.90 -6.31 17.42
N ALA A 147 -8.73 -5.43 16.88
CA ALA A 147 -9.99 -5.03 17.50
C ALA A 147 -10.96 -6.22 17.61
N GLY A 148 -11.07 -7.05 16.58
CA GLY A 148 -11.86 -8.28 16.59
C GLY A 148 -11.39 -9.26 17.67
N PHE A 149 -10.08 -9.51 17.74
CA PHE A 149 -9.50 -10.36 18.79
C PHE A 149 -9.65 -9.75 20.19
N GLY A 150 -9.47 -8.44 20.34
CA GLY A 150 -9.67 -7.73 21.61
C GLY A 150 -11.12 -7.82 22.10
N ALA A 151 -12.10 -7.64 21.21
CA ALA A 151 -13.51 -7.79 21.53
C ALA A 151 -13.87 -9.22 21.95
N LEU A 152 -13.34 -10.23 21.25
CA LEU A 152 -13.52 -11.63 21.60
C LEU A 152 -12.91 -11.95 22.98
N GLY A 153 -11.69 -11.49 23.24
CA GLY A 153 -11.01 -11.66 24.53
C GLY A 153 -11.77 -11.01 25.69
N MET A 154 -12.30 -9.80 25.50
CA MET A 154 -13.13 -9.13 26.50
C MET A 154 -14.41 -9.92 26.81
N ARG A 155 -15.05 -10.50 25.79
CA ARG A 155 -16.26 -11.31 25.96
C ARG A 155 -15.99 -12.59 26.76
N ILE A 156 -14.86 -13.25 26.52
CA ILE A 156 -14.44 -14.43 27.28
C ILE A 156 -14.13 -14.05 28.73
N ARG A 157 -13.41 -12.94 28.96
CA ARG A 157 -13.07 -12.48 30.31
C ARG A 157 -14.31 -12.18 31.16
N ARG A 158 -15.33 -11.53 30.58
CA ARG A 158 -16.61 -11.26 31.28
C ARG A 158 -17.38 -12.51 31.70
N ARG A 159 -17.16 -13.67 31.05
CA ARG A 159 -17.85 -14.93 31.41
C ARG A 159 -17.20 -15.67 32.57
N ARG A 160 -15.94 -15.34 32.92
CA ARG A 160 -15.21 -16.01 34.01
C ARG A 160 -15.62 -15.53 35.41
N ASP A 161 -16.33 -14.42 35.53
CA ASP A 161 -16.82 -13.90 36.82
C ASP A 161 -18.12 -14.58 37.31
N MET A 162 -18.55 -15.69 36.67
CA MET A 162 -19.69 -16.46 37.17
C MET A 162 -19.26 -17.37 38.33
N THR A 163 -19.43 -16.87 39.56
CA THR A 163 -19.29 -17.68 40.78
C THR A 163 -20.35 -18.77 40.80
N VAL A 164 -19.94 -20.02 40.54
CA VAL A 164 -20.80 -21.20 40.68
C VAL A 164 -21.01 -21.47 42.18
N ARG A 165 -22.19 -21.11 42.70
CA ARG A 165 -22.61 -21.46 44.06
C ARG A 165 -23.22 -22.86 44.05
N VAL A 166 -22.57 -23.81 44.70
CA VAL A 166 -23.11 -25.17 44.92
C VAL A 166 -23.77 -25.20 46.28
N ARG A 167 -25.04 -25.63 46.37
CA ARG A 167 -25.73 -25.92 47.63
C ARG A 167 -25.83 -27.43 47.80
N PHE A 168 -25.34 -27.93 48.92
CA PHE A 168 -25.59 -29.30 49.35
C PHE A 168 -26.81 -29.30 50.28
N SER A 169 -27.79 -30.19 50.04
CA SER A 169 -28.87 -30.47 50.98
C SER A 169 -28.45 -31.63 51.88
N GLY A 170 -28.38 -31.37 53.18
CA GLY A 170 -28.35 -32.39 54.23
C GLY A 170 -29.71 -32.46 54.91
#